data_AF-A0A398CWB1-F1
#
_entry.id   AF-A0A398CWB1-F1
#
_cell.length_a   1.000
_cell.length_b   1.000
_cell.length_c   1.000
_cell.angle_alpha   90.00
_cell.angle_beta   90.00
_cell.angle_gamma   90.00
#
_symmetry.space_group_name_H-M   'P 1'
#
loop_
_entity.id
_entity.type
_entity.pdbx_description
1 polymer ?
#
loop_
_entity_poly.entity_id
_entity_poly.type
_entity_poly.pdbx_seq_one_letter_code
_entity_poly.pdbx_strand_id
1 'polypeptide(L)'
;MPVPERDPSGQAVLTLWLFGQNQSSRLQFGVQWTAEQSTLQALAAEIVRRYPERKLTAASIRLMPAQVDIDSVTLAIGDGSGTFADLQSVRSSGYPPFSALFNTALTSEQSGQATAALNGSPDRLTVTYRGQVQRSGQGAAQLAATADLSRWLPAGTSANYIRSIS
;
A
#
# COMPACT_ATOMS: atom_id res chain seq x y z
N MET A 1 3.64 -0.79 6.64
CA MET A 1 3.03 -1.56 5.52
C MET A 1 2.65 -0.57 4.42
N PRO A 2 2.41 -1.01 3.17
CA PRO A 2 1.86 -0.12 2.15
C PRO A 2 0.47 0.40 2.56
N VAL A 3 0.16 1.64 2.21
CA VAL A 3 -1.10 2.33 2.55
C VAL A 3 -1.62 3.08 1.32
N PRO A 4 -2.93 3.34 1.23
CA PRO A 4 -3.45 4.13 0.13
C PRO A 4 -2.84 5.54 0.16
N GLU A 5 -2.64 6.13 -1.03
CA GLU A 5 -2.51 7.57 -1.11
C GLU A 5 -3.80 8.21 -0.61
N ARG A 6 -3.67 9.37 0.05
CA ARG A 6 -4.79 10.09 0.63
C ARG A 6 -4.88 11.48 0.04
N ASP A 7 -6.12 11.93 -0.17
CA ASP A 7 -6.40 13.29 -0.58
C ASP A 7 -6.18 14.28 0.60
N PRO A 8 -6.28 15.61 0.39
CA PRO A 8 -6.14 16.59 1.47
C PRO A 8 -7.14 16.45 2.62
N SER A 9 -8.27 15.75 2.42
CA SER A 9 -9.25 15.45 3.47
C SER A 9 -8.90 14.18 4.26
N GLY A 10 -7.85 13.46 3.86
CA GLY A 10 -7.40 12.21 4.47
C GLY A 10 -8.13 10.97 3.94
N GLN A 11 -8.99 11.10 2.94
CA GLN A 11 -9.67 9.96 2.31
C GLN A 11 -8.76 9.26 1.31
N ALA A 12 -8.93 7.94 1.16
CA ALA A 12 -8.14 7.17 0.21
C ALA A 12 -8.43 7.61 -1.23
N VAL A 13 -7.38 7.84 -2.03
CA VAL A 13 -7.51 8.09 -3.47
C VAL A 13 -7.70 6.73 -4.14
N LEU A 14 -8.95 6.28 -4.19
CA LEU A 14 -9.36 5.00 -4.76
C LEU A 14 -10.73 5.16 -5.44
N THR A 15 -10.90 4.57 -6.62
CA THR A 15 -12.20 4.50 -7.28
C THR A 15 -12.33 3.20 -8.07
N LEU A 16 -13.45 2.50 -7.89
CA LEU A 16 -13.87 1.40 -8.72
C LEU A 16 -15.04 1.86 -9.61
N TRP A 17 -14.79 1.94 -10.92
CA TRP A 17 -15.80 2.28 -11.92
C TRP A 17 -16.49 1.02 -12.43
N LEU A 18 -17.82 0.96 -12.34
CA LEU A 18 -18.66 -0.10 -12.89
C LEU A 18 -19.35 0.40 -14.17
N PHE A 19 -19.13 -0.28 -15.31
CA PHE A 19 -19.72 0.10 -16.60
C PHE A 19 -20.88 -0.84 -16.98
N GLY A 20 -22.09 -0.28 -17.12
CA GLY A 20 -23.35 -1.03 -17.15
C GLY A 20 -23.59 -2.00 -18.31
N GLN A 21 -22.97 -1.81 -19.49
CA GLN A 21 -23.34 -2.61 -20.67
C GLN A 21 -22.49 -3.86 -20.90
N ASN A 22 -21.28 -3.94 -20.36
CA ASN A 22 -20.34 -5.05 -20.65
C ASN A 22 -19.78 -5.73 -19.40
N GLN A 23 -20.26 -5.39 -18.19
CA GLN A 23 -19.68 -5.83 -16.90
C GLN A 23 -18.17 -5.58 -16.77
N SER A 24 -17.60 -4.75 -17.65
CA SER A 24 -16.24 -4.25 -17.53
C SER A 24 -16.21 -3.28 -16.36
N SER A 25 -15.20 -3.37 -15.52
CA SER A 25 -14.94 -2.36 -14.50
C SER A 25 -13.49 -1.91 -14.55
N ARG A 26 -13.20 -0.82 -13.84
CA ARG A 26 -11.85 -0.25 -13.78
C ARG A 26 -11.54 0.19 -12.37
N LEU A 27 -10.46 -0.34 -11.82
CA LEU A 27 -9.94 0.02 -10.51
C LEU A 27 -8.80 1.04 -10.68
N GLN A 28 -8.94 2.18 -10.03
CA GLN A 28 -7.97 3.26 -10.02
C GLN A 28 -7.62 3.61 -8.58
N PHE A 29 -6.33 3.62 -8.23
CA PHE A 29 -5.90 4.06 -6.91
C PHE A 29 -4.42 4.41 -6.89
N GLY A 30 -4.05 5.22 -5.90
CA GLY A 30 -2.67 5.41 -5.49
C GLY A 30 -2.35 4.59 -4.25
N VAL A 31 -1.15 4.04 -4.19
CA VAL A 31 -0.57 3.40 -3.01
C VAL A 31 0.79 4.00 -2.76
N GLN A 32 1.17 4.11 -1.50
CA GLN A 32 2.48 4.55 -1.08
C GLN A 32 3.03 3.63 0.01
N TRP A 33 4.35 3.52 0.10
CA TRP A 33 5.02 2.81 1.17
C TRP A 33 6.07 3.72 1.80
N THR A 34 5.80 4.16 3.02
CA THR A 34 6.72 4.97 3.81
C THR A 34 6.65 4.58 5.28
N ALA A 35 7.66 4.97 6.05
CA ALA A 35 7.61 4.82 7.50
C ALA A 35 6.66 5.87 8.07
N GLU A 36 5.74 5.44 8.93
CA GLU A 36 4.82 6.35 9.61
C GLU A 36 5.59 7.25 10.59
N GLN A 37 5.23 8.53 10.65
CA GLN A 37 5.87 9.50 11.52
C GLN A 37 5.79 9.08 13.00
N SER A 38 4.66 8.51 13.42
CA SER A 38 4.45 7.92 14.77
C SER A 38 5.45 6.81 15.07
N THR A 39 5.70 5.93 14.09
CA THR A 39 6.68 4.83 14.20
C THR A 39 8.10 5.38 14.33
N LEU A 40 8.46 6.40 13.54
CA LEU A 40 9.78 7.05 13.62
C LEU A 40 9.98 7.76 14.96
N GLN A 41 8.95 8.42 15.49
CA GLN A 41 8.98 9.05 16.81
C GLN A 41 9.13 8.02 17.94
N ALA A 42 8.37 6.92 17.88
CA ALA A 42 8.48 5.81 18.84
C ALA A 42 9.88 5.17 18.80
N LEU A 43 10.46 5.00 17.62
CA LEU A 43 11.83 4.50 17.46
C LEU A 43 12.85 5.45 18.09
N ALA A 44 12.73 6.77 17.86
CA ALA A 44 13.61 7.75 18.47
C ALA A 44 13.51 7.73 20.01
N ALA A 45 12.30 7.66 20.56
CA ALA A 45 12.08 7.55 22.00
C ALA A 45 12.71 6.27 22.58
N GLU A 46 12.57 5.14 21.89
CA GLU A 46 13.16 3.87 22.30
C GLU A 46 14.69 3.90 22.28
N ILE A 47 15.32 4.58 21.31
CA ILE A 47 16.78 4.78 21.26
C ILE A 47 17.25 5.58 22.48
N VAL A 48 16.58 6.70 22.82
CA VAL A 48 16.92 7.48 24.02
C VAL A 48 16.82 6.62 25.28
N ARG A 49 15.75 5.83 25.40
CA ARG A 49 15.52 4.95 26.55
C ARG A 49 16.60 3.87 26.69
N ARG A 50 17.10 3.32 25.58
CA ARG A 50 18.11 2.25 25.58
C ARG A 50 19.53 2.72 25.85
N TYR A 51 19.84 3.99 25.56
CA TYR A 51 21.20 4.55 25.68
C TYR A 51 21.23 5.82 26.56
N PRO A 52 20.80 5.74 27.83
CA PRO A 52 20.72 6.90 28.71
C PRO A 52 22.09 7.57 28.96
N GLU A 53 23.17 6.82 28.96
CA GLU A 53 24.55 7.29 29.15
C GLU A 53 25.00 8.27 28.06
N ARG A 54 24.41 8.19 26.87
CA ARG A 54 24.72 9.10 25.76
C ARG A 54 24.05 10.47 25.87
N LYS A 55 23.19 10.67 26.88
CA LYS A 55 22.46 11.94 27.11
C LYS A 55 21.76 12.47 25.86
N LEU A 56 21.23 11.56 25.03
CA LEU A 56 20.52 11.90 23.80
C LEU A 56 19.13 12.48 24.13
N THR A 57 18.60 13.31 23.24
CA THR A 57 17.19 13.72 23.24
C THR A 57 16.53 13.22 21.96
N ALA A 58 15.21 13.07 21.96
CA ALA A 58 14.51 12.65 20.74
C ALA A 58 14.79 13.61 19.56
N ALA A 59 14.96 14.91 19.84
CA ALA A 59 15.28 15.92 18.85
C ALA A 59 16.72 15.83 18.31
N SER A 60 17.65 15.23 19.05
CA SER A 60 19.05 15.03 18.61
C SER A 60 19.23 13.77 17.75
N ILE A 61 18.26 12.87 17.73
CA ILE A 61 18.29 11.67 16.88
C ILE A 61 17.93 12.05 15.44
N ARG A 62 18.82 11.70 14.51
CA ARG A 62 18.60 11.81 13.07
C ARG A 62 18.44 10.39 12.51
N LEU A 63 17.21 10.05 12.12
CA LEU A 63 16.94 8.81 11.41
C LEU A 63 17.12 9.07 9.91
N MET A 64 18.02 8.34 9.28
CA MET A 64 18.21 8.36 7.83
C MET A 64 17.70 7.05 7.25
N PRO A 65 16.83 7.08 6.23
CA PRO A 65 16.40 5.85 5.57
C PRO A 65 17.61 5.20 4.89
N ALA A 66 17.68 3.86 4.96
CA ALA A 66 18.58 3.11 4.11
C ALA A 66 18.19 3.28 2.64
N GLN A 67 19.16 3.13 1.73
CA GLN A 67 18.84 3.09 0.30
C GLN A 67 17.98 1.86 0.02
N VAL A 68 16.78 2.11 -0.50
CA VAL A 68 15.82 1.09 -0.89
C VAL A 68 15.57 1.23 -2.38
N ASP A 69 15.81 0.16 -3.12
CA ASP A 69 15.54 0.06 -4.54
C ASP A 69 14.26 -0.80 -4.70
N ILE A 70 13.17 -0.20 -5.19
CA ILE A 70 11.92 -0.92 -5.44
C ILE A 70 11.92 -1.45 -6.86
N ASP A 71 11.87 -2.77 -6.99
CA ASP A 71 11.87 -3.46 -8.28
C ASP A 71 10.48 -3.41 -8.93
N SER A 72 9.43 -3.66 -8.13
CA SER A 72 8.05 -3.66 -8.61
C SER A 72 7.02 -3.42 -7.49
N VAL A 73 5.86 -2.91 -7.90
CA VAL A 73 4.64 -2.87 -7.11
C VAL A 73 3.58 -3.63 -7.88
N THR A 74 3.09 -4.73 -7.31
CA THR A 74 2.18 -5.68 -7.98
C THR A 74 0.81 -5.62 -7.33
N LEU A 75 -0.23 -5.40 -8.13
CA LEU A 75 -1.62 -5.59 -7.74
C LEU A 75 -2.03 -7.01 -8.11
N ALA A 76 -2.62 -7.73 -7.16
CA ALA A 76 -3.10 -9.09 -7.36
C ALA A 76 -4.55 -9.25 -6.88
N ILE A 77 -5.30 -10.09 -7.58
CA ILE A 77 -6.68 -10.48 -7.23
C ILE A 77 -6.67 -11.85 -6.57
N GLY A 78 -7.41 -11.97 -5.48
CA GLY A 78 -7.54 -13.21 -4.72
C GLY A 78 -8.90 -13.86 -4.86
N ASP A 79 -8.94 -15.17 -4.68
CA ASP A 79 -10.17 -15.97 -4.65
C ASP A 79 -10.83 -16.04 -3.26
N GLY A 80 -10.24 -15.37 -2.25
CA GLY A 80 -10.68 -15.39 -0.85
C GLY A 80 -10.21 -16.62 -0.07
N SER A 81 -9.42 -17.52 -0.67
CA SER A 81 -8.78 -18.67 -0.01
C SER A 81 -7.29 -18.47 0.23
N GLY A 82 -6.77 -17.28 -0.09
CA GLY A 82 -5.35 -16.94 -0.04
C GLY A 82 -4.58 -17.23 -1.34
N THR A 83 -5.26 -17.69 -2.39
CA THR A 83 -4.67 -17.83 -3.72
C THR A 83 -4.83 -16.52 -4.48
N PHE A 84 -3.73 -16.02 -5.06
CA PHE A 84 -3.70 -14.74 -5.78
C PHE A 84 -3.17 -14.91 -7.21
N ALA A 85 -3.75 -14.14 -8.13
CA ALA A 85 -3.27 -13.96 -9.50
C ALA A 85 -2.91 -12.49 -9.75
N ASP A 86 -1.77 -12.25 -10.38
CA ASP A 86 -1.31 -10.89 -10.68
C ASP A 86 -2.22 -10.24 -11.74
N LEU A 87 -2.67 -9.02 -11.46
CA LEU A 87 -3.44 -8.19 -12.39
C LEU A 87 -2.55 -7.22 -13.15
N GLN A 88 -1.69 -6.51 -12.43
CA GLN A 88 -0.82 -5.49 -12.99
C GLN A 88 0.42 -5.31 -12.11
N SER A 89 1.58 -5.13 -12.75
CA SER A 89 2.80 -4.67 -12.09
C SER A 89 3.19 -3.30 -12.62
N VAL A 90 3.56 -2.39 -11.73
CA VAL A 90 4.05 -1.04 -12.06
C VAL A 90 5.34 -0.74 -11.31
N ARG A 91 6.05 0.32 -11.74
CA ARG A 91 7.18 0.87 -10.99
C ARG A 91 6.67 1.89 -9.97
N SER A 92 7.36 2.00 -8.84
CA SER A 92 7.15 3.12 -7.91
C SER A 92 7.89 4.38 -8.37
N SER A 93 7.70 5.50 -7.68
CA SER A 93 8.44 6.75 -7.88
C SER A 93 9.96 6.62 -7.70
N GLY A 94 10.45 5.52 -7.08
CA GLY A 94 11.88 5.30 -6.82
C GLY A 94 12.44 6.06 -5.62
N TYR A 95 11.62 6.86 -4.93
CA TYR A 95 12.00 7.57 -3.69
C TYR A 95 10.81 7.65 -2.73
N PRO A 96 11.03 7.68 -1.40
CA PRO A 96 9.96 7.81 -0.40
C PRO A 96 9.04 9.01 -0.70
N PRO A 97 7.71 8.85 -0.64
CA PRO A 97 6.97 7.73 -0.06
C PRO A 97 6.73 6.52 -1.00
N PHE A 98 7.57 6.30 -2.01
CA PHE A 98 7.53 5.18 -2.96
C PHE A 98 6.13 5.01 -3.58
N SER A 99 5.53 6.09 -4.03
CA SER A 99 4.19 6.09 -4.65
C SER A 99 4.13 5.22 -5.90
N ALA A 100 3.01 4.54 -6.10
CA ALA A 100 2.66 3.82 -7.31
C ALA A 100 1.17 4.02 -7.62
N LEU A 101 0.85 4.18 -8.91
CA LEU A 101 -0.50 4.41 -9.39
C LEU A 101 -0.98 3.23 -10.23
N PHE A 102 -2.20 2.79 -9.96
CA PHE A 102 -2.86 1.72 -10.70
C PHE A 102 -4.06 2.25 -11.46
N ASN A 103 -4.26 1.72 -12.67
CA ASN A 103 -5.43 1.96 -13.50
C ASN A 103 -5.71 0.68 -14.29
N THR A 104 -6.39 -0.26 -13.64
CA THR A 104 -6.50 -1.65 -14.08
C THR A 104 -7.92 -1.93 -14.55
N ALA A 105 -8.06 -2.40 -15.79
CA ALA A 105 -9.33 -2.95 -16.25
C ALA A 105 -9.56 -4.32 -15.63
N LEU A 106 -10.80 -4.60 -15.21
CA LEU A 106 -11.17 -5.86 -14.58
C LEU A 106 -12.24 -6.57 -15.39
N THR A 107 -12.17 -7.91 -15.40
CA THR A 107 -13.27 -8.76 -15.86
C THR A 107 -14.45 -8.69 -14.89
N SER A 108 -15.61 -9.23 -15.28
CA SER A 108 -16.79 -9.28 -14.40
C SER A 108 -16.51 -10.01 -13.08
N GLU A 109 -15.83 -11.16 -13.15
CA GLU A 109 -15.44 -11.93 -11.96
C GLU A 109 -14.51 -11.11 -11.06
N GLN A 110 -13.45 -10.53 -11.63
CA GLN A 110 -12.50 -9.68 -10.90
C GLN A 110 -13.19 -8.44 -10.30
N SER A 111 -14.20 -7.89 -10.98
CA SER A 111 -15.03 -6.80 -10.48
C SER A 111 -15.79 -7.18 -9.22
N GLY A 112 -16.35 -8.40 -9.17
CA GLY A 112 -16.99 -8.95 -7.97
C GLY A 112 -16.01 -9.08 -6.82
N GLN A 113 -14.81 -9.60 -7.08
CA GLN A 113 -13.74 -9.73 -6.07
C GLN A 113 -13.27 -8.35 -5.56
N ALA A 114 -13.07 -7.40 -6.47
CA ALA A 114 -12.70 -6.03 -6.11
C ALA A 114 -13.77 -5.35 -5.25
N THR A 115 -15.05 -5.53 -5.62
CA THR A 115 -16.18 -5.03 -4.84
C THR A 115 -16.23 -5.66 -3.45
N ALA A 116 -16.03 -6.97 -3.33
CA ALA A 116 -15.96 -7.66 -2.05
C ALA A 116 -14.81 -7.12 -1.17
N ALA A 117 -13.63 -6.89 -1.76
CA ALA A 117 -12.50 -6.29 -1.07
C ALA A 117 -12.83 -4.91 -0.50
N LEU A 118 -13.38 -4.01 -1.32
CA LEU A 118 -13.72 -2.65 -0.87
C LEU A 118 -14.84 -2.64 0.19
N ASN A 119 -15.66 -3.70 0.25
CA ASN A 119 -16.64 -3.93 1.30
C ASN A 119 -16.05 -4.59 2.56
N GLY A 120 -14.73 -4.79 2.62
CA GLY A 120 -14.03 -5.31 3.80
C GLY A 120 -13.82 -6.83 3.81
N SER A 121 -14.08 -7.53 2.70
CA SER A 121 -13.77 -8.97 2.60
C SER A 121 -12.28 -9.17 2.36
N PRO A 122 -11.55 -9.83 3.28
CA PRO A 122 -10.11 -10.04 3.15
C PRO A 122 -9.77 -11.01 2.03
N ASP A 123 -8.50 -11.02 1.62
CA ASP A 123 -7.92 -11.96 0.67
C ASP A 123 -8.51 -11.88 -0.75
N ARG A 124 -9.00 -10.70 -1.12
CA ARG A 124 -9.65 -10.42 -2.42
C ARG A 124 -8.83 -9.49 -3.32
N LEU A 125 -8.16 -8.50 -2.75
CA LEU A 125 -7.27 -7.58 -3.46
C LEU A 125 -6.07 -7.27 -2.58
N THR A 126 -4.88 -7.50 -3.12
CA THR A 126 -3.63 -7.16 -2.43
C THR A 126 -2.72 -6.34 -3.32
N VAL A 127 -1.85 -5.55 -2.68
CA VAL A 127 -0.74 -4.89 -3.33
C VAL A 127 0.56 -5.25 -2.63
N THR A 128 1.56 -5.65 -3.40
CA THR A 128 2.85 -6.09 -2.89
C THR A 128 3.98 -5.28 -3.51
N TYR A 129 4.75 -4.63 -2.65
CA TYR A 129 6.05 -4.05 -2.99
C TYR A 129 7.10 -5.14 -2.91
N ARG A 130 7.97 -5.21 -3.92
CA ARG A 130 9.18 -6.05 -3.92
C ARG A 130 10.38 -5.17 -4.28
N GLY A 131 11.50 -5.43 -3.64
CA GLY A 131 12.72 -4.66 -3.86
C GLY A 131 13.87 -5.14 -3.01
N GLN A 132 14.85 -4.27 -2.84
CA GLN A 132 16.03 -4.54 -2.04
C GLN A 132 16.42 -3.35 -1.19
N VAL A 133 16.99 -3.62 -0.02
CA VAL A 133 17.57 -2.61 0.87
C VAL A 133 19.06 -2.85 1.00
N GLN A 134 19.86 -1.81 0.80
CA GLN A 134 21.30 -1.87 1.01
C GLN A 134 21.59 -1.78 2.51
N ARG A 135 22.22 -2.82 3.07
CA ARG A 135 22.63 -2.83 4.47
C ARG A 135 24.13 -2.57 4.57
N SER A 136 24.50 -1.54 5.32
CA SER A 136 25.90 -1.19 5.57
C SER A 136 26.71 -2.39 6.06
N GLY A 137 27.71 -2.79 5.28
CA GLY A 137 28.59 -3.92 5.59
C GLY A 137 27.98 -5.32 5.49
N GLN A 138 26.72 -5.45 5.01
CA GLN A 138 26.00 -6.73 4.92
C GLN A 138 25.38 -7.01 3.53
N GLY A 139 25.61 -6.13 2.55
CA GLY A 139 25.09 -6.27 1.19
C GLY A 139 23.59 -6.00 1.07
N ALA A 140 23.05 -6.29 -0.12
CA ALA A 140 21.63 -6.11 -0.41
C ALA A 140 20.78 -7.21 0.26
N ALA A 141 19.65 -6.83 0.85
CA ALA A 141 18.64 -7.75 1.35
C ALA A 141 17.33 -7.56 0.60
N GLN A 142 16.67 -8.66 0.23
CA GLN A 142 15.34 -8.63 -0.35
C GLN A 142 14.33 -8.08 0.65
N LEU A 143 13.38 -7.29 0.15
CA LEU A 143 12.23 -6.83 0.91
C LEU A 143 10.95 -7.21 0.17
N ALA A 144 9.92 -7.50 0.95
CA ALA A 144 8.56 -7.60 0.46
C ALA A 144 7.63 -6.96 1.49
N ALA A 145 6.69 -6.14 1.01
CA ALA A 145 5.69 -5.52 1.85
C ALA A 145 4.32 -5.61 1.16
N THR A 146 3.40 -6.33 1.77
CA THR A 146 2.05 -6.56 1.23
C THR A 146 1.01 -5.83 2.07
N ALA A 147 0.00 -5.28 1.40
CA ALA A 147 -1.21 -4.77 2.03
C ALA A 147 -2.46 -5.38 1.37
N ASP A 148 -3.47 -5.64 2.18
CA ASP A 148 -4.81 -6.05 1.74
C ASP A 148 -5.71 -4.81 1.69
N LEU A 149 -6.32 -4.57 0.53
CA LEU A 149 -7.14 -3.40 0.26
C LEU A 149 -8.43 -3.37 1.09
N SER A 150 -8.88 -4.52 1.60
CA SER A 150 -10.04 -4.61 2.50
C SER A 150 -9.88 -3.84 3.81
N ARG A 151 -8.65 -3.50 4.17
CA ARG A 151 -8.32 -2.76 5.40
C ARG A 151 -8.12 -1.27 5.18
N TRP A 152 -8.22 -0.78 3.94
CA TRP A 152 -7.91 0.60 3.61
C TRP A 152 -9.06 1.56 3.86
N LEU A 153 -10.29 1.05 3.76
CA LEU A 153 -11.51 1.83 3.89
C LEU A 153 -12.14 1.60 5.27
N PRO A 154 -12.65 2.65 5.94
CA PRO A 154 -13.50 2.45 7.10
C PRO A 154 -14.73 1.61 6.75
N ALA A 155 -15.16 0.76 7.69
CA ALA A 155 -16.33 -0.10 7.50
C ALA A 155 -17.56 0.73 7.10
N GLY A 156 -18.32 0.24 6.09
CA GLY A 156 -19.54 0.89 5.62
C GLY A 156 -19.34 2.11 4.71
N THR A 157 -18.10 2.44 4.30
CA THR A 157 -17.83 3.63 3.46
C THR A 157 -17.57 3.31 1.98
N SER A 158 -17.64 2.04 1.58
CA SER A 158 -17.33 1.57 0.22
C SER A 158 -18.13 2.28 -0.88
N ALA A 159 -19.38 2.67 -0.60
CA ALA A 159 -20.23 3.42 -1.53
C ALA A 159 -19.63 4.76 -1.98
N ASN A 160 -18.71 5.35 -1.21
CA ASN A 160 -18.01 6.57 -1.58
C ASN A 160 -16.95 6.34 -2.67
N TYR A 161 -16.52 5.09 -2.86
CA TYR A 161 -15.40 4.72 -3.73
C TYR A 161 -15.85 3.89 -4.94
N ILE A 162 -17.08 3.39 -4.95
CA ILE A 162 -17.66 2.65 -6.08
C ILE A 162 -18.56 3.60 -6.87
N ARG A 163 -18.31 3.70 -8.18
CA ARG A 163 -19.03 4.59 -9.10
C ARG A 163 -19.63 3.77 -10.24
N SER A 164 -20.95 3.86 -10.42
CA SER A 164 -21.63 3.23 -11.54
C SER A 164 -21.90 4.25 -12.62
N ILE A 165 -21.54 3.93 -13.86
CA ILE A 165 -21.88 4.70 -15.05
C ILE A 165 -22.81 3.83 -15.90
N SER A 166 -24.05 4.30 -16.03
CA SER A 166 -25.11 3.71 -16.85
C SER A 166 -25.02 4.17 -18.30
#